data_AF-A0A2H6JBX4-F1
#
_entry.id   AF-A0A2H6JBX4-F1
#
_cell.length_a   1.000
_cell.length_b   1.000
_cell.length_c   1.000
_cell.angle_alpha   90.00
_cell.angle_beta   90.00
_cell.angle_gamma   90.00
#
_symmetry.space_group_name_H-M   'P 1'
#
loop_
_entity.id
_entity.type
_entity.pdbx_description
1 polymer ?
#
loop_
_entity_poly.entity_id
_entity_poly.type
_entity_poly.pdbx_seq_one_letter_code
_entity_poly.pdbx_strand_id
1 'polypeptide(L)'
;MSGREPITLSGWVLDEESTVGLGELCRAACVSAELLLDMVQEGLLEPQGGESPADWRFPATALTRVWVVVRLQRDLQVNLAGAALALDLIEELNTLRERVRALEHQLRPDPD
;
A
#
# COMPACT_ATOMS: atom_id res chain seq x y z
N MET A 1 17.56 -31.19 26.07
CA MET A 1 16.31 -30.45 25.83
C MET A 1 16.71 -29.07 25.34
N SER A 2 16.78 -28.86 24.02
CA SER A 2 17.14 -27.54 23.46
C SER A 2 15.88 -26.70 23.43
N GLY A 3 15.78 -25.72 24.35
CA GLY A 3 14.68 -24.77 24.39
C GLY A 3 14.70 -23.95 23.11
N ARG A 4 13.65 -24.08 22.31
CA ARG A 4 13.46 -23.26 21.11
C ARG A 4 13.19 -21.84 21.57
N GLU A 5 14.15 -20.93 21.39
CA GLU A 5 13.97 -19.53 21.70
C GLU A 5 12.78 -18.96 20.90
N PRO A 6 11.90 -18.17 21.54
CA PRO A 6 10.76 -17.60 20.85
C PRO A 6 11.24 -16.63 19.78
N ILE A 7 10.75 -16.82 18.55
CA ILE A 7 10.98 -15.88 17.45
C ILE A 7 10.28 -14.57 17.84
N THR A 8 11.08 -13.56 18.17
CA THR A 8 10.57 -12.23 18.51
C THR A 8 10.45 -11.44 17.21
N LEU A 9 9.22 -11.13 16.81
CA LEU A 9 8.94 -10.27 15.67
C LEU A 9 8.79 -8.83 16.17
N SER A 10 9.71 -7.96 15.77
CA SER A 10 9.57 -6.51 15.94
C SER A 10 8.94 -5.92 14.68
N GLY A 11 7.79 -5.26 14.84
CA GLY A 11 7.05 -4.62 13.76
C GLY A 11 6.70 -3.19 14.11
N TRP A 12 6.36 -2.39 13.10
CA TRP A 12 5.92 -1.00 13.29
C TRP A 12 4.40 -0.98 13.32
N VAL A 13 3.83 -0.41 14.38
CA VAL A 13 2.40 -0.08 14.40
C VAL A 13 2.27 1.26 13.71
N LEU A 14 1.78 1.22 12.48
CA LEU A 14 1.50 2.41 11.70
C LEU A 14 0.02 2.74 11.90
N ASP A 15 -0.28 3.89 12.50
CA ASP A 15 -1.64 4.44 12.52
C ASP A 15 -1.92 5.28 11.26
N GLU A 16 -3.14 5.79 11.13
CA GLU A 16 -3.55 6.60 9.95
C GLU A 16 -2.82 7.95 9.85
N GLU A 17 -2.24 8.45 10.95
CA GLU A 17 -1.51 9.72 10.99
C GLU A 17 0.02 9.52 10.89
N SER A 18 0.47 8.27 11.01
CA SER A 18 1.88 7.90 10.98
C SER A 18 2.45 8.11 9.59
N THR A 19 3.54 8.87 9.53
CA THR A 19 4.32 9.03 8.30
C THR A 19 5.70 8.40 8.44
N VAL A 20 6.21 7.87 7.34
CA VAL A 20 7.53 7.23 7.25
C VAL A 20 8.38 7.90 6.20
N GLY A 21 9.70 7.93 6.42
CA GLY A 21 10.65 8.41 5.42
C GLY A 21 10.90 7.39 4.30
N LEU A 22 11.48 7.85 3.20
CA LEU A 22 11.83 6.98 2.06
C LEU A 22 12.64 5.74 2.47
N GLY A 23 13.68 5.93 3.29
CA GLY A 23 14.53 4.82 3.72
C GLY A 23 13.83 3.83 4.64
N GLU A 24 12.84 4.26 5.41
CA GLU A 24 12.01 3.40 6.25
C GLU A 24 11.06 2.59 5.37
N LEU A 25 10.45 3.24 4.37
CA LEU A 25 9.59 2.60 3.40
C LEU A 25 10.35 1.54 2.57
N CYS A 26 11.58 1.83 2.12
CA CYS A 26 12.43 0.83 1.46
C CYS A 26 12.62 -0.42 2.32
N ARG A 27 12.93 -0.24 3.61
CA ARG A 27 13.16 -1.34 4.54
C ARG A 27 11.88 -2.13 4.82
N ALA A 28 10.76 -1.44 5.03
CA ALA A 28 9.48 -2.07 5.32
C ALA A 28 8.92 -2.83 4.11
N ALA A 29 9.09 -2.29 2.90
CA ALA A 29 8.63 -2.92 1.67
C ALA A 29 9.64 -3.91 1.07
N CYS A 30 10.88 -3.94 1.56
CA CYS A 30 11.98 -4.74 1.01
C CYS A 30 12.23 -4.43 -0.49
N VAL A 31 12.24 -3.14 -0.84
CA VAL A 31 12.46 -2.63 -2.20
C VAL A 31 13.59 -1.61 -2.24
N SER A 32 14.12 -1.35 -3.43
CA SER A 32 15.17 -0.34 -3.63
C SER A 32 14.60 1.08 -3.59
N ALA A 33 15.47 2.06 -3.29
CA ALA A 33 15.09 3.46 -3.31
C ALA A 33 14.78 3.93 -4.74
N GLU A 34 15.49 3.41 -5.74
CA GLU A 34 15.25 3.68 -7.16
C GLU A 34 13.81 3.32 -7.55
N LEU A 35 13.33 2.15 -7.14
CA LEU A 35 11.95 1.73 -7.44
C LEU A 35 10.92 2.65 -6.79
N LEU A 36 11.15 3.08 -5.54
CA LEU A 36 10.24 4.03 -4.89
C LEU A 36 10.27 5.42 -5.55
N LEU A 37 11.45 5.87 -6.00
CA LEU A 37 11.57 7.13 -6.76
C LEU A 37 10.79 7.05 -8.07
N ASP A 38 10.92 5.94 -8.81
CA ASP A 38 10.16 5.72 -10.04
C ASP A 38 8.65 5.67 -9.76
N MET A 39 8.23 5.04 -8.65
CA MET A 39 6.82 5.05 -8.22
C MET A 39 6.31 6.47 -7.90
N VAL A 40 7.12 7.33 -7.27
CA VAL A 40 6.75 8.74 -7.05
C VAL A 40 6.61 9.49 -8.37
N GLN A 41 7.54 9.27 -9.31
CA GLN A 41 7.49 9.89 -10.63
C GLN A 41 6.25 9.49 -11.45
N GLU A 42 5.84 8.22 -11.34
CA GLU A 42 4.64 7.68 -11.97
C GLU A 42 3.35 8.02 -11.19
N GLY A 43 3.44 8.76 -10.08
CA GLY A 43 2.28 9.17 -9.27
C GLY A 43 1.67 8.07 -8.39
N LEU A 44 2.29 6.89 -8.33
CA LEU A 44 1.85 5.79 -7.47
C LEU A 44 1.98 6.09 -5.98
N LEU A 45 2.96 6.94 -5.65
CA LEU A 45 3.25 7.40 -4.31
C LEU A 45 3.31 8.92 -4.30
N GLU A 46 2.59 9.53 -3.36
CA GLU A 46 2.57 10.98 -3.18
C GLU A 46 3.21 11.30 -1.83
N PRO A 47 4.51 11.65 -1.79
CA PRO A 47 5.15 12.10 -0.57
C PRO A 47 4.64 13.48 -0.16
N GLN A 48 4.51 13.68 1.14
CA GLN A 48 4.35 14.98 1.77
C GLN A 48 5.73 15.53 2.17
N GLY A 49 5.84 16.86 2.32
CA GLY A 49 7.05 17.52 2.80
C GLY A 49 7.79 18.31 1.72
N GLY A 50 9.13 18.27 1.76
CA GLY A 50 10.00 19.06 0.89
C GLY A 50 10.20 18.48 -0.52
N GLU A 51 10.91 19.22 -1.37
CA GLU A 51 11.18 18.82 -2.76
C GLU A 51 12.23 17.70 -2.89
N SER A 52 12.97 17.41 -1.83
CA SER A 52 14.05 16.42 -1.85
C SER A 52 13.59 15.06 -1.27
N PRO A 53 14.09 13.93 -1.80
CA PRO A 53 13.79 12.60 -1.25
C PRO A 53 14.14 12.38 0.22
N ALA A 54 15.06 13.19 0.77
CA ALA A 54 15.42 13.14 2.19
C ALA A 54 14.32 13.73 3.10
N ASP A 55 13.53 14.67 2.57
CA ASP A 55 12.47 15.37 3.31
C ASP A 55 11.11 14.71 3.15
N TRP A 56 10.99 13.72 2.26
CA TRP A 56 9.74 13.03 1.97
C TRP A 56 9.20 12.27 3.18
N ARG A 57 7.88 12.38 3.35
CA ARG A 57 7.09 11.68 4.33
C ARG A 57 5.92 11.02 3.64
N PHE A 58 5.82 9.71 3.76
CA PHE A 58 4.76 8.92 3.16
C PHE A 58 3.78 8.50 4.23
N PRO A 59 2.46 8.53 3.96
CA PRO A 59 1.50 7.92 4.89
C PRO A 59 1.77 6.42 5.02
N ALA A 60 1.40 5.84 6.15
CA ALA A 60 1.45 4.40 6.39
C ALA A 60 0.89 3.54 5.24
N THR A 61 -0.19 4.02 4.60
CA THR A 61 -0.87 3.37 3.48
C THR A 61 0.01 3.20 2.24
N ALA A 62 1.08 3.99 2.10
CA ALA A 62 2.07 3.85 1.04
C ALA A 62 2.71 2.46 1.04
N LEU A 63 2.91 1.84 2.21
CA LEU A 63 3.47 0.48 2.29
C LEU A 63 2.58 -0.53 1.55
N THR A 64 1.27 -0.49 1.80
CA THR A 64 0.30 -1.35 1.12
C THR A 64 0.30 -1.10 -0.38
N ARG A 65 0.36 0.17 -0.82
CA ARG A 65 0.42 0.53 -2.24
C ARG A 65 1.67 -0.06 -2.92
N VAL A 66 2.85 0.10 -2.31
CA VAL A 66 4.11 -0.48 -2.82
C VAL A 66 3.98 -1.99 -3.01
N TRP A 67 3.43 -2.69 -2.02
CA TRP A 67 3.25 -4.14 -2.10
C TRP A 67 2.32 -4.56 -3.23
N VAL A 68 1.21 -3.85 -3.45
CA VAL A 68 0.29 -4.14 -4.54
C VAL A 68 0.98 -3.93 -5.89
N VAL A 69 1.69 -2.81 -6.09
CA VAL A 69 2.43 -2.54 -7.33
C VAL A 69 3.48 -3.62 -7.60
N VAL A 70 4.31 -3.96 -6.61
CA VAL A 70 5.33 -5.01 -6.74
C VAL A 70 4.72 -6.35 -7.14
N ARG A 71 3.57 -6.70 -6.55
CA ARG A 71 2.84 -7.91 -6.91
C ARG A 71 2.26 -7.85 -8.31
N LEU A 72 1.70 -6.73 -8.73
CA LEU A 72 1.21 -6.55 -10.11
C LEU A 72 2.34 -6.73 -11.12
N GLN A 73 3.49 -6.08 -10.90
CA GLN A 73 4.65 -6.25 -11.77
C GLN A 73 5.15 -7.69 -11.81
N ARG A 74 5.18 -8.38 -10.66
CA ARG A 74 5.66 -9.77 -10.59
C ARG A 74 4.68 -10.77 -11.21
N ASP A 75 3.42 -10.67 -10.84
CA ASP A 75 2.40 -11.69 -11.16
C ASP A 75 1.84 -11.48 -12.57
N LEU A 76 1.77 -10.22 -13.03
CA LEU A 76 1.20 -9.86 -14.34
C LEU A 76 2.25 -9.32 -15.33
N GLN A 77 3.51 -9.17 -14.92
CA GLN A 77 4.61 -8.69 -15.78
C GLN A 77 4.31 -7.31 -16.42
N VAL A 78 3.54 -6.47 -15.72
CA VAL A 78 3.24 -5.10 -16.14
C VAL A 78 4.36 -4.14 -15.75
N ASN A 79 4.50 -3.04 -16.48
CA ASN A 79 5.37 -1.93 -16.09
C ASN A 79 4.72 -1.07 -14.99
N LEU A 80 5.44 -0.07 -14.46
CA LEU A 80 4.92 0.79 -13.38
C LEU A 80 3.66 1.56 -13.79
N ALA A 81 3.64 2.16 -14.98
CA ALA A 81 2.46 2.84 -15.51
C ALA A 81 1.24 1.90 -15.61
N GLY A 82 1.44 0.66 -16.06
CA GLY A 82 0.39 -0.36 -16.10
C GLY A 82 -0.06 -0.82 -14.71
N ALA A 83 0.86 -0.88 -13.75
CA ALA A 83 0.53 -1.16 -12.36
C ALA A 83 -0.25 0.00 -11.70
N ALA A 84 0.04 1.25 -12.05
CA ALA A 84 -0.71 2.43 -11.61
C ALA A 84 -2.15 2.37 -12.09
N LEU A 85 -2.35 2.16 -13.40
CA LEU A 85 -3.68 1.99 -13.97
C LEU A 85 -4.44 0.81 -13.32
N ALA A 86 -3.76 -0.32 -13.10
CA ALA A 86 -4.39 -1.47 -12.46
C ALA A 86 -4.76 -1.17 -10.99
N LEU A 87 -3.94 -0.42 -10.26
CA LEU A 87 -4.23 0.01 -8.90
C LEU A 87 -5.48 0.91 -8.87
N ASP A 88 -5.57 1.90 -9.75
CA ASP A 88 -6.74 2.78 -9.87
C ASP A 88 -8.02 1.98 -10.12
N LEU A 89 -7.97 1.01 -11.04
CA LEU A 89 -9.11 0.14 -11.34
C LEU A 89 -9.50 -0.75 -10.15
N ILE A 90 -8.52 -1.21 -9.36
CA ILE A 90 -8.79 -1.97 -8.13
C ILE A 90 -9.46 -1.08 -7.08
N GLU A 91 -9.01 0.15 -6.91
CA GLU A 91 -9.63 1.13 -6.00
C GLU A 91 -11.07 1.46 -6.43
N GLU A 92 -11.30 1.65 -7.73
CA GLU A 92 -12.65 1.84 -8.28
C GLU A 92 -13.54 0.61 -8.07
N LEU A 93 -13.03 -0.61 -8.33
CA LEU A 93 -13.75 -1.85 -8.07
C LEU A 93 -14.13 -2.02 -6.59
N ASN A 94 -13.23 -1.65 -5.67
CA ASN A 94 -13.52 -1.71 -4.24
C ASN A 94 -14.64 -0.74 -3.86
N THR A 95 -14.58 0.49 -4.39
CA THR A 95 -15.64 1.50 -4.20
C THR A 95 -16.99 1.00 -4.71
N LEU A 96 -17.03 0.41 -5.92
CA LEU A 96 -18.25 -0.14 -6.49
C LEU A 96 -18.80 -1.30 -5.63
N ARG A 97 -17.94 -2.21 -5.17
CA ARG A 97 -18.32 -3.34 -4.31
C ARG A 97 -18.87 -2.89 -2.96
N GLU A 98 -18.31 -1.84 -2.38
CA GLU A 98 -18.83 -1.25 -1.14
C GLU A 98 -20.22 -0.66 -1.33
N ARG A 99 -20.43 0.06 -2.44
CA ARG A 99 -21.75 0.61 -2.78
C ARG A 99 -22.80 -0.48 -3.01
N VAL A 100 -22.45 -1.56 -3.71
CA VAL A 100 -23.34 -2.73 -3.89
C VAL A 100 -23.70 -3.34 -2.53
N ARG A 101 -22.71 -3.59 -1.67
CA ARG A 101 -22.94 -4.14 -0.32
C ARG A 101 -23.84 -3.26 0.53
N ALA A 102 -23.68 -1.93 0.45
CA ALA A 102 -24.54 -0.98 1.15
C ALA A 102 -26.00 -1.06 0.67
N LEU A 103 -26.23 -1.19 -0.64
CA LEU A 103 -27.57 -1.35 -1.22
C LEU A 103 -28.20 -2.70 -0.86
N GLU A 104 -27.43 -3.79 -0.91
CA GLU A 104 -27.88 -5.12 -0.51
C GLU A 104 -28.29 -5.14 0.98
N HIS A 105 -27.58 -4.42 1.84
CA HIS A 105 -27.93 -4.29 3.25
C HIS A 105 -29.28 -3.56 3.45
N GLN A 106 -29.58 -2.56 2.62
CA GLN A 106 -30.85 -1.81 2.66
C GLN A 106 -32.04 -2.62 2.11
N LEU A 107 -31.78 -3.55 1.19
CA LEU A 107 -32.80 -4.42 0.59
C LEU A 107 -33.08 -5.68 1.40
N ARG A 108 -32.31 -5.96 2.47
CA ARG A 108 -32.54 -7.10 3.35
C ARG A 108 -33.79 -6.82 4.20
N PRO A 109 -34.91 -7.55 4.01
CA PRO A 109 -36.10 -7.34 4.80
C PRO A 109 -35.84 -7.65 6.28
N ASP A 110 -36.54 -6.95 7.16
CA ASP A 110 -36.55 -7.20 8.61
C ASP A 110 -36.99 -8.66 8.84
N PRO A 111 -36.30 -9.46 9.68
CA PRO A 111 -36.81 -10.78 10.02
C PRO A 111 -38.15 -10.63 10.75
N ASP A 112 -39.23 -11.15 10.12
CA ASP A 112 -40.55 -11.35 10.74
C ASP A 112 -40.47 -12.10 12.08
#